data_AF-A0A939UX44-F1
#
_entry.id   AF-A0A939UX44-F1
#
_cell.length_a   1.000
_cell.length_b   1.000
_cell.length_c   1.000
_cell.angle_alpha   90.00
_cell.angle_beta   90.00
_cell.angle_gamma   90.00
#
_symmetry.space_group_name_H-M   'P 1'
#
loop_
_entity.id
_entity.type
_entity.pdbx_description
1 polymer ?
#
loop_
_entity_poly.entity_id
_entity_poly.type
_entity_poly.pdbx_seq_one_letter_code
_entity_poly.pdbx_strand_id
1 'polypeptide(L)'
;MRLSLKSAAALIISIFLIAAALPVYAVHAADYNAHDVEKLSAFFEQQGASSMSNGRAINGPGYDALDPSTWTSCGWNAAGRLVSIAFDDLGFSVVGCLDLSGCTALASVTGTDCYLDAVDFTGCSSLASVNLTGNHLTEIDVSSCPELTLLWFKQNSVTEIDLSNNPNLTSLDCSYNGLTALDVTCCPALTILRCTNNSISDLDVSQCPHITELNCKTNLLRTLDISSLTELVKLYSFNNRLKRLDISVLNGGVSFVLEAVGNGYIGTKCFYEENGLNIYASSNPEEGESLIGWYEGEEFLTGDENCLCEFGEARLLSAHFTGFAGLMGDVDSSGTVTSADALLLLRYVMGIVGEAELDLSVADVDMSGTYTSADALMILRCVMGVIGSL
;
A
#
# COMPACT_ATOMS: atom_id res chain seq x y z
N MET A 1 -49.80 9.80 -43.48
CA MET A 1 -48.50 10.52 -43.44
C MET A 1 -47.50 9.63 -42.71
N ARG A 2 -46.24 9.66 -43.14
CA ARG A 2 -45.19 8.63 -43.00
C ARG A 2 -44.69 8.30 -41.56
N LEU A 3 -44.31 7.01 -41.41
CA LEU A 3 -43.18 6.37 -40.69
C LEU A 3 -42.35 7.12 -39.62
N SER A 4 -41.96 6.37 -38.57
CA SER A 4 -40.54 5.98 -38.39
C SER A 4 -40.38 4.59 -37.73
N LEU A 5 -39.65 3.70 -38.41
CA LEU A 5 -39.12 2.41 -37.95
C LEU A 5 -37.91 2.59 -37.02
N LYS A 6 -37.73 1.66 -36.07
CA LYS A 6 -36.49 0.92 -35.72
C LYS A 6 -36.86 -0.16 -34.66
N SER A 7 -37.34 -1.36 -35.05
CA SER A 7 -36.61 -2.66 -35.14
C SER A 7 -35.76 -2.98 -33.89
N ALA A 8 -36.18 -3.86 -32.96
CA ALA A 8 -36.25 -5.33 -33.00
C ALA A 8 -34.89 -6.04 -32.82
N ALA A 9 -34.66 -6.70 -31.67
CA ALA A 9 -33.92 -7.97 -31.53
C ALA A 9 -33.94 -8.51 -30.07
N ALA A 10 -34.51 -9.71 -29.93
CA ALA A 10 -34.10 -10.80 -29.02
C ALA A 10 -34.05 -10.57 -27.50
N LEU A 11 -35.20 -10.77 -26.85
CA LEU A 11 -35.29 -11.26 -25.47
C LEU A 11 -35.05 -12.79 -25.51
N ILE A 12 -33.83 -13.25 -25.24
CA ILE A 12 -33.56 -14.67 -25.00
C ILE A 12 -33.81 -14.92 -23.51
N ILE A 13 -35.04 -15.29 -23.19
CA ILE A 13 -35.36 -15.99 -21.93
C ILE A 13 -35.03 -17.45 -22.19
N SER A 14 -33.88 -17.91 -21.70
CA SER A 14 -33.59 -19.35 -21.65
C SER A 14 -34.39 -19.96 -20.50
N ILE A 15 -35.58 -20.45 -20.84
CA ILE A 15 -36.39 -21.36 -20.04
C ILE A 15 -35.68 -22.72 -20.02
N PHE A 16 -35.11 -23.13 -18.89
CA PHE A 16 -34.83 -24.55 -18.64
C PHE A 16 -36.03 -25.16 -17.93
N LEU A 17 -36.89 -25.79 -18.73
CA LEU A 17 -37.92 -26.72 -18.29
C LEU A 17 -37.34 -28.12 -18.50
N ILE A 18 -36.93 -28.79 -17.41
CA ILE A 18 -36.75 -30.25 -17.43
C ILE A 18 -37.66 -30.83 -16.36
N ALA A 19 -38.76 -31.41 -16.83
CA ALA A 19 -39.60 -32.29 -16.07
C ALA A 19 -38.89 -33.63 -15.85
N ALA A 20 -38.90 -34.08 -14.58
CA ALA A 20 -38.77 -35.44 -14.08
C ALA A 20 -38.05 -36.49 -14.96
N ALA A 21 -36.77 -36.70 -14.70
CA ALA A 21 -36.08 -37.97 -14.95
C ALA A 21 -35.17 -38.31 -13.75
N LEU A 22 -35.74 -38.80 -12.65
CA LEU A 22 -35.01 -39.64 -11.69
C LEU A 22 -35.10 -41.07 -12.24
N PRO A 23 -33.98 -41.80 -12.46
CA PRO A 23 -33.00 -42.09 -11.40
C PRO A 23 -31.55 -42.28 -11.90
N VAL A 24 -30.73 -41.22 -11.95
CA VAL A 24 -29.25 -41.27 -11.84
C VAL A 24 -28.69 -40.04 -11.09
N TYR A 25 -29.54 -39.09 -10.69
CA TYR A 25 -29.18 -37.72 -10.28
C TYR A 25 -28.95 -37.49 -8.76
N ALA A 26 -28.88 -38.52 -7.91
CA ALA A 26 -29.14 -38.35 -6.47
C ALA A 26 -28.05 -38.84 -5.50
N VAL A 27 -26.84 -39.21 -5.96
CA VAL A 27 -25.86 -39.80 -5.04
C VAL A 27 -24.89 -38.78 -4.42
N HIS A 28 -24.60 -37.65 -5.08
CA HIS A 28 -23.69 -36.64 -4.52
C HIS A 28 -24.36 -35.32 -4.11
N ALA A 29 -25.41 -34.85 -4.81
CA ALA A 29 -26.09 -33.60 -4.44
C ALA A 29 -26.83 -33.64 -3.08
N ALA A 30 -27.11 -34.82 -2.53
CA ALA A 30 -27.77 -34.97 -1.22
C ALA A 30 -26.82 -34.70 -0.03
N ASP A 31 -25.50 -34.76 -0.25
CA ASP A 31 -24.49 -34.55 0.78
C ASP A 31 -24.05 -33.09 0.91
N TYR A 32 -24.52 -32.21 0.02
CA TYR A 32 -24.18 -30.79 -0.01
C TYR A 32 -25.39 -29.91 0.28
N ASN A 33 -25.14 -28.74 0.86
CA ASN A 33 -26.18 -27.79 1.17
C ASN A 33 -26.69 -27.10 -0.10
N ALA A 34 -28.01 -27.16 -0.31
CA ALA A 34 -28.63 -26.67 -1.54
C ALA A 34 -28.40 -25.16 -1.80
N HIS A 35 -28.37 -24.34 -0.74
CA HIS A 35 -28.15 -22.89 -0.86
C HIS A 35 -26.72 -22.58 -1.29
N ASP A 36 -25.74 -23.18 -0.60
CA ASP A 36 -24.32 -22.99 -0.93
C ASP A 36 -24.01 -23.48 -2.37
N VAL A 37 -24.61 -24.60 -2.78
CA VAL A 37 -24.50 -25.16 -4.15
C VAL A 37 -25.16 -24.24 -5.18
N GLU A 38 -26.34 -23.69 -4.90
CA GLU A 38 -27.03 -22.77 -5.79
C GLU A 38 -26.17 -21.53 -6.07
N LYS A 39 -25.59 -20.93 -5.02
CA LYS A 39 -24.74 -19.73 -5.12
C LYS A 39 -23.51 -19.98 -5.99
N LEU A 40 -22.78 -21.07 -5.71
CA LEU A 40 -21.58 -21.41 -6.46
C LEU A 40 -21.88 -21.85 -7.89
N SER A 41 -22.92 -22.65 -8.12
CA SER A 41 -23.32 -23.05 -9.47
C SER A 41 -23.68 -21.82 -10.31
N ALA A 42 -24.40 -20.85 -9.72
CA ALA A 42 -24.73 -19.60 -10.39
C ALA A 42 -23.48 -18.80 -10.79
N PHE A 43 -22.44 -18.75 -9.95
CA PHE A 43 -21.16 -18.13 -10.29
C PHE A 43 -20.36 -18.92 -11.33
N PHE A 44 -20.28 -20.23 -11.16
CA PHE A 44 -19.52 -21.11 -12.05
C PHE A 44 -20.11 -21.22 -13.44
N GLU A 45 -21.42 -21.08 -13.61
CA GLU A 45 -22.05 -21.11 -14.92
C GLU A 45 -22.05 -19.75 -15.65
N GLN A 46 -21.51 -18.69 -15.04
CA GLN A 46 -21.31 -17.42 -15.75
C GLN A 46 -20.28 -17.60 -16.87
N GLN A 47 -20.54 -16.98 -18.01
CA GLN A 47 -19.72 -17.06 -19.22
C GLN A 47 -19.42 -15.66 -19.76
N GLY A 48 -18.15 -15.41 -20.05
CA GLY A 48 -17.71 -14.18 -20.68
C GLY A 48 -17.86 -14.21 -22.20
N ALA A 49 -17.01 -13.44 -22.90
CA ALA A 49 -16.94 -13.49 -24.36
C ALA A 49 -16.32 -14.80 -24.89
N SER A 50 -15.56 -15.51 -24.06
CA SER A 50 -15.14 -16.89 -24.31
C SER A 50 -16.30 -17.85 -24.03
N SER A 51 -16.42 -18.93 -24.79
CA SER A 51 -17.44 -19.96 -24.55
C SER A 51 -17.16 -20.84 -23.32
N MET A 52 -16.23 -20.43 -22.45
CA MET A 52 -15.80 -21.17 -21.28
C MET A 52 -16.46 -20.55 -20.05
N SER A 53 -17.13 -21.36 -19.25
CA SER A 53 -17.72 -20.91 -17.98
C SER A 53 -16.66 -20.74 -16.90
N ASN A 54 -16.94 -19.90 -15.91
CA ASN A 54 -16.08 -19.71 -14.73
C ASN A 54 -15.73 -21.06 -14.09
N GLY A 55 -16.71 -21.96 -13.93
CA GLY A 55 -16.54 -23.27 -13.31
C GLY A 55 -15.58 -24.17 -14.06
N ARG A 56 -15.69 -24.22 -15.39
CA ARG A 56 -14.79 -24.99 -16.26
C ARG A 56 -13.36 -24.45 -16.18
N ALA A 57 -13.25 -23.14 -16.09
CA ALA A 57 -11.97 -22.45 -16.07
C ALA A 57 -11.28 -22.62 -14.70
N ILE A 58 -12.03 -22.46 -13.61
CA ILE A 58 -11.54 -22.57 -12.21
C ILE A 58 -11.24 -24.03 -11.83
N ASN A 59 -12.17 -24.95 -12.10
CA ASN A 59 -12.09 -26.34 -11.63
C ASN A 59 -11.52 -27.30 -12.70
N GLY A 60 -11.21 -26.77 -13.89
CA GLY A 60 -10.58 -27.51 -14.96
C GLY A 60 -11.50 -28.53 -15.66
N PRO A 61 -10.90 -29.48 -16.42
CA PRO A 61 -11.65 -30.27 -17.38
C PRO A 61 -12.58 -31.35 -16.81
N GLY A 62 -12.54 -31.58 -15.50
CA GLY A 62 -13.43 -32.50 -14.78
C GLY A 62 -14.68 -31.84 -14.21
N TYR A 63 -14.81 -30.52 -14.32
CA TYR A 63 -15.93 -29.75 -13.77
C TYR A 63 -17.29 -30.23 -14.31
N ASP A 64 -18.21 -30.53 -13.39
CA ASP A 64 -19.63 -30.78 -13.62
C ASP A 64 -20.46 -29.85 -12.71
N ALA A 65 -21.30 -29.02 -13.32
CA ALA A 65 -22.16 -28.05 -12.62
C ALA A 65 -23.19 -28.71 -11.70
N LEU A 66 -23.49 -30.00 -11.87
CA LEU A 66 -24.48 -30.74 -11.09
C LEU A 66 -23.85 -31.66 -10.03
N ASP A 67 -22.52 -31.74 -9.99
CA ASP A 67 -21.79 -32.58 -9.03
C ASP A 67 -20.75 -31.75 -8.27
N PRO A 68 -21.10 -31.21 -7.08
CA PRO A 68 -20.19 -30.43 -6.26
C PRO A 68 -18.91 -31.17 -5.83
N SER A 69 -18.87 -32.51 -5.94
CA SER A 69 -17.63 -33.27 -5.71
C SER A 69 -16.55 -32.99 -6.76
N THR A 70 -16.93 -32.43 -7.91
CA THR A 70 -16.01 -32.03 -8.98
C THR A 70 -15.49 -30.60 -8.85
N TRP A 71 -16.00 -29.82 -7.89
CA TRP A 71 -15.62 -28.42 -7.69
C TRP A 71 -14.36 -28.33 -6.84
N THR A 72 -13.21 -28.59 -7.48
CA THR A 72 -11.90 -28.67 -6.82
C THR A 72 -11.45 -27.41 -6.08
N SER A 73 -12.01 -26.25 -6.43
CA SER A 73 -11.79 -24.98 -5.73
C SER A 73 -12.54 -24.86 -4.41
N CYS A 74 -13.53 -25.72 -4.14
CA CYS A 74 -14.43 -25.62 -3.01
C CYS A 74 -14.07 -26.64 -1.91
N GLY A 75 -14.00 -26.15 -0.67
CA GLY A 75 -13.92 -26.97 0.53
C GLY A 75 -15.29 -27.13 1.17
N TRP A 76 -15.66 -28.37 1.45
CA TRP A 76 -16.94 -28.72 2.07
C TRP A 76 -16.70 -29.40 3.42
N ASN A 77 -17.51 -29.09 4.43
CA ASN A 77 -17.46 -29.81 5.69
C ASN A 77 -18.34 -31.08 5.67
N ALA A 78 -18.29 -31.87 6.74
CA ALA A 78 -19.04 -33.11 6.88
C ALA A 78 -20.58 -32.94 6.87
N ALA A 79 -21.08 -31.71 7.03
CA ALA A 79 -22.50 -31.38 6.92
C ALA A 79 -22.87 -30.83 5.53
N GLY A 80 -21.95 -30.92 4.56
CA GLY A 80 -22.19 -30.45 3.20
C GLY A 80 -22.14 -28.95 3.01
N ARG A 81 -21.70 -28.18 4.01
CA ARG A 81 -21.63 -26.72 3.91
C ARG A 81 -20.33 -26.27 3.28
N LEU A 82 -20.41 -25.22 2.46
CA LEU A 82 -19.23 -24.56 1.93
C LEU A 82 -18.44 -23.91 3.07
N VAL A 83 -17.19 -24.29 3.23
CA VAL A 83 -16.28 -23.71 4.23
C VAL A 83 -15.15 -22.93 3.61
N SER A 84 -14.79 -23.20 2.36
CA SER A 84 -13.78 -22.42 1.67
C SER A 84 -13.99 -22.42 0.17
N ILE A 85 -13.57 -21.35 -0.48
CA ILE A 85 -13.35 -21.33 -1.93
C ILE A 85 -11.98 -20.71 -2.22
N ALA A 86 -11.20 -21.34 -3.09
CA ALA A 86 -9.85 -20.90 -3.45
C ALA A 86 -9.60 -21.10 -4.95
N PHE A 87 -9.23 -20.02 -5.64
CA PHE A 87 -8.86 -20.04 -7.05
C PHE A 87 -7.91 -18.88 -7.37
N ASP A 88 -6.65 -19.18 -7.72
CA ASP A 88 -5.60 -18.17 -7.84
C ASP A 88 -4.88 -18.29 -9.19
N ASP A 89 -4.38 -17.18 -9.72
CA ASP A 89 -3.47 -17.11 -10.88
C ASP A 89 -4.00 -17.89 -12.10
N LEU A 90 -5.30 -17.74 -12.36
CA LEU A 90 -6.04 -18.55 -13.32
C LEU A 90 -5.54 -18.40 -14.78
N GLY A 91 -4.83 -17.32 -15.10
CA GLY A 91 -4.38 -17.03 -16.48
C GLY A 91 -5.53 -16.72 -17.45
N PHE A 92 -6.76 -16.60 -16.94
CA PHE A 92 -7.97 -16.16 -17.62
C PHE A 92 -8.80 -15.30 -16.66
N SER A 93 -9.66 -14.46 -17.23
CA SER A 93 -10.59 -13.63 -16.45
C SER A 93 -11.87 -14.40 -16.13
N VAL A 94 -12.20 -14.53 -14.84
CA VAL A 94 -13.59 -14.87 -14.48
C VAL A 94 -14.48 -13.69 -14.81
N VAL A 95 -15.78 -13.94 -14.94
CA VAL A 95 -16.75 -12.87 -15.20
C VAL A 95 -17.78 -12.76 -14.10
N GLY A 96 -18.23 -11.53 -13.89
CA GLY A 96 -19.37 -11.17 -13.05
C GLY A 96 -19.10 -11.26 -11.54
N CYS A 97 -20.20 -11.34 -10.78
CA CYS A 97 -20.19 -11.26 -9.33
C CYS A 97 -20.04 -12.64 -8.70
N LEU A 98 -19.13 -12.76 -7.74
CA LEU A 98 -19.06 -13.89 -6.82
C LEU A 98 -20.02 -13.63 -5.66
N ASP A 99 -21.27 -14.08 -5.83
CA ASP A 99 -22.29 -14.02 -4.78
C ASP A 99 -22.15 -15.22 -3.83
N LEU A 100 -21.71 -14.97 -2.61
CA LEU A 100 -21.62 -15.95 -1.52
C LEU A 100 -22.60 -15.64 -0.38
N SER A 101 -23.59 -14.79 -0.63
CA SER A 101 -24.54 -14.37 0.39
C SER A 101 -25.26 -15.57 1.01
N GLY A 102 -25.35 -15.59 2.34
CA GLY A 102 -25.99 -16.66 3.11
C GLY A 102 -25.15 -17.94 3.26
N CYS A 103 -23.93 -18.00 2.74
CA CYS A 103 -22.99 -19.10 2.99
C CYS A 103 -22.45 -19.04 4.44
N THR A 104 -23.31 -19.28 5.43
CA THR A 104 -23.04 -19.02 6.85
C THR A 104 -21.89 -19.83 7.47
N ALA A 105 -21.46 -20.92 6.84
CA ALA A 105 -20.32 -21.74 7.29
C ALA A 105 -19.00 -21.39 6.58
N LEU A 106 -19.03 -20.48 5.61
CA LEU A 106 -17.86 -20.07 4.85
C LEU A 106 -16.84 -19.43 5.79
N ALA A 107 -15.65 -20.00 5.85
CA ALA A 107 -14.55 -19.57 6.72
C ALA A 107 -13.46 -18.82 5.94
N SER A 108 -13.22 -19.17 4.67
CA SER A 108 -12.20 -18.51 3.86
C SER A 108 -12.56 -18.36 2.38
N VAL A 109 -12.18 -17.22 1.80
CA VAL A 109 -12.28 -16.93 0.37
C VAL A 109 -10.92 -16.48 -0.13
N THR A 110 -10.38 -17.18 -1.13
CA THR A 110 -9.17 -16.77 -1.84
C THR A 110 -9.48 -16.73 -3.33
N GLY A 111 -9.19 -15.60 -3.97
CA GLY A 111 -9.43 -15.39 -5.39
C GLY A 111 -8.48 -14.33 -5.93
N THR A 112 -7.20 -14.65 -6.13
CA THR A 112 -6.21 -13.64 -6.56
C THR A 112 -6.03 -13.56 -8.06
N ASP A 113 -5.90 -12.34 -8.59
CA ASP A 113 -5.60 -12.07 -9.99
C ASP A 113 -6.63 -12.71 -10.95
N CYS A 114 -7.90 -12.64 -10.56
CA CYS A 114 -9.02 -13.31 -11.23
C CYS A 114 -9.92 -12.36 -12.03
N TYR A 115 -9.71 -11.04 -11.93
CA TYR A 115 -10.55 -10.02 -12.58
C TYR A 115 -12.00 -10.00 -12.08
N LEU A 116 -12.25 -10.35 -10.81
CA LEU A 116 -13.57 -10.22 -10.20
C LEU A 116 -14.01 -8.75 -10.17
N ASP A 117 -15.25 -8.49 -10.62
CA ASP A 117 -15.84 -7.14 -10.63
C ASP A 117 -16.58 -6.84 -9.32
N ALA A 118 -17.17 -7.86 -8.69
CA ALA A 118 -17.95 -7.73 -7.47
C ALA A 118 -17.96 -9.02 -6.65
N VAL A 119 -18.18 -8.86 -5.34
CA VAL A 119 -18.36 -9.94 -4.37
C VAL A 119 -19.53 -9.60 -3.44
N ASP A 120 -20.26 -10.61 -2.97
CA ASP A 120 -21.29 -10.43 -1.95
C ASP A 120 -21.05 -11.40 -0.78
N PHE A 121 -20.78 -10.84 0.40
CA PHE A 121 -20.57 -11.57 1.66
C PHE A 121 -21.73 -11.41 2.65
N THR A 122 -22.89 -10.93 2.21
CA THR A 122 -24.05 -10.70 3.07
C THR A 122 -24.43 -11.99 3.82
N GLY A 123 -24.43 -11.95 5.15
CA GLY A 123 -24.75 -13.12 5.99
C GLY A 123 -23.64 -14.18 6.10
N CYS A 124 -22.41 -13.92 5.64
CA CYS A 124 -21.25 -14.80 5.84
C CYS A 124 -20.68 -14.69 7.26
N SER A 125 -21.47 -15.07 8.26
CA SER A 125 -21.16 -14.83 9.69
C SER A 125 -19.91 -15.55 10.24
N SER A 126 -19.42 -16.58 9.54
CA SER A 126 -18.22 -17.34 9.95
C SER A 126 -16.96 -16.96 9.16
N LEU A 127 -17.05 -15.98 8.25
CA LEU A 127 -15.97 -15.65 7.33
C LEU A 127 -14.82 -15.00 8.09
N ALA A 128 -13.70 -15.70 8.15
CA ALA A 128 -12.53 -15.33 8.93
C ALA A 128 -11.35 -14.82 8.08
N SER A 129 -11.28 -15.22 6.81
CA SER A 129 -10.17 -14.87 5.93
C SER A 129 -10.63 -14.57 4.51
N VAL A 130 -10.30 -13.38 4.01
CA VAL A 130 -10.59 -12.96 2.63
C VAL A 130 -9.31 -12.46 1.97
N ASN A 131 -8.93 -13.07 0.85
CA ASN A 131 -7.87 -12.57 -0.01
C ASN A 131 -8.38 -12.47 -1.46
N LEU A 132 -8.58 -11.24 -1.91
CA LEU A 132 -9.07 -10.87 -3.24
C LEU A 132 -8.08 -9.90 -3.93
N THR A 133 -6.79 -10.12 -3.70
CA THR A 133 -5.72 -9.30 -4.29
C THR A 133 -5.76 -9.36 -5.83
N GLY A 134 -5.55 -8.24 -6.52
CA GLY A 134 -5.40 -8.20 -7.97
C GLY A 134 -6.71 -8.37 -8.75
N ASN A 135 -7.83 -7.84 -8.23
CA ASN A 135 -9.12 -7.89 -8.93
C ASN A 135 -9.56 -6.48 -9.40
N HIS A 136 -10.81 -6.36 -9.85
CA HIS A 136 -11.39 -5.11 -10.33
C HIS A 136 -12.49 -4.57 -9.40
N LEU A 137 -12.44 -4.95 -8.12
CA LEU A 137 -13.45 -4.57 -7.15
C LEU A 137 -13.47 -3.04 -6.98
N THR A 138 -14.65 -2.44 -7.12
CA THR A 138 -14.87 -1.01 -6.82
C THR A 138 -15.40 -0.78 -5.41
N GLU A 139 -15.95 -1.83 -4.81
CA GLU A 139 -16.50 -1.85 -3.45
C GLU A 139 -16.26 -3.24 -2.83
N ILE A 140 -16.23 -3.28 -1.49
CA ILE A 140 -16.20 -4.51 -0.72
C ILE A 140 -16.93 -4.28 0.60
N ASP A 141 -18.00 -5.03 0.83
CA ASP A 141 -18.77 -4.97 2.08
C ASP A 141 -18.44 -6.19 2.95
N VAL A 142 -17.88 -5.91 4.13
CA VAL A 142 -17.53 -6.91 5.16
C VAL A 142 -18.33 -6.71 6.45
N SER A 143 -19.39 -5.91 6.42
CA SER A 143 -20.24 -5.59 7.58
C SER A 143 -20.92 -6.82 8.18
N SER A 144 -21.14 -7.87 7.38
CA SER A 144 -21.71 -9.15 7.79
C SER A 144 -20.69 -10.20 8.24
N CYS A 145 -19.42 -9.82 8.37
CA CYS A 145 -18.29 -10.73 8.62
C CYS A 145 -17.59 -10.42 9.97
N PRO A 146 -18.27 -10.58 11.13
CA PRO A 146 -17.72 -10.17 12.43
C PRO A 146 -16.50 -10.98 12.91
N GLU A 147 -16.33 -12.19 12.37
CA GLU A 147 -15.21 -13.10 12.68
C GLU A 147 -13.98 -12.85 11.78
N LEU A 148 -14.00 -11.81 10.94
CA LEU A 148 -12.93 -11.53 9.99
C LEU A 148 -11.62 -11.19 10.73
N THR A 149 -10.58 -11.96 10.44
CA THR A 149 -9.23 -11.79 11.01
C THR A 149 -8.22 -11.36 9.95
N LEU A 150 -8.44 -11.72 8.68
CA LEU A 150 -7.59 -11.35 7.55
C LEU A 150 -8.46 -10.78 6.42
N LEU A 151 -8.10 -9.58 5.95
CA LEU A 151 -8.74 -8.92 4.82
C LEU A 151 -7.69 -8.32 3.89
N TRP A 152 -7.45 -8.98 2.76
CA TRP A 152 -6.54 -8.50 1.72
C TRP A 152 -7.32 -8.26 0.42
N PHE A 153 -7.30 -7.02 -0.06
CA PHE A 153 -7.89 -6.60 -1.33
C PHE A 153 -6.95 -5.64 -2.05
N LYS A 154 -5.64 -5.87 -1.89
CA LYS A 154 -4.59 -5.11 -2.58
C LYS A 154 -4.80 -5.12 -4.09
N GLN A 155 -4.44 -4.03 -4.78
CA GLN A 155 -4.58 -3.90 -6.24
C GLN A 155 -6.02 -4.13 -6.71
N ASN A 156 -6.91 -3.27 -6.24
CA ASN A 156 -8.30 -3.15 -6.70
C ASN A 156 -8.60 -1.66 -6.99
N SER A 157 -9.87 -1.29 -7.16
CA SER A 157 -10.32 0.09 -7.36
C SER A 157 -11.26 0.56 -6.24
N VAL A 158 -11.09 0.04 -5.02
CA VAL A 158 -11.93 0.37 -3.87
C VAL A 158 -11.60 1.79 -3.38
N THR A 159 -12.64 2.59 -3.13
CA THR A 159 -12.48 4.01 -2.72
C THR A 159 -12.89 4.28 -1.27
N GLU A 160 -13.66 3.37 -0.67
CA GLU A 160 -14.08 3.41 0.72
C GLU A 160 -14.16 1.99 1.30
N ILE A 161 -13.97 1.88 2.61
CA ILE A 161 -14.10 0.62 3.35
C ILE A 161 -14.62 0.92 4.76
N ASP A 162 -15.67 0.21 5.16
CA ASP A 162 -16.19 0.24 6.54
C ASP A 162 -15.72 -1.01 7.29
N LEU A 163 -14.95 -0.79 8.36
CA LEU A 163 -14.40 -1.84 9.23
C LEU A 163 -15.05 -1.86 10.62
N SER A 164 -16.12 -1.09 10.83
CA SER A 164 -16.75 -0.90 12.14
C SER A 164 -17.30 -2.19 12.78
N ASN A 165 -17.58 -3.21 11.95
CA ASN A 165 -18.06 -4.53 12.40
C ASN A 165 -16.96 -5.60 12.41
N ASN A 166 -15.67 -5.25 12.27
CA ASN A 166 -14.58 -6.22 12.18
C ASN A 166 -13.54 -6.03 13.33
N PRO A 167 -13.95 -6.14 14.61
CA PRO A 167 -13.07 -5.87 15.75
C PRO A 167 -11.94 -6.90 15.92
N ASN A 168 -12.08 -8.08 15.31
CA ASN A 168 -11.12 -9.18 15.37
C ASN A 168 -10.07 -9.12 14.23
N LEU A 169 -10.09 -8.08 13.39
CA LEU A 169 -9.19 -7.99 12.25
C LEU A 169 -7.73 -7.85 12.73
N THR A 170 -6.87 -8.79 12.32
CA THR A 170 -5.45 -8.83 12.70
C THR A 170 -4.52 -8.45 11.55
N SER A 171 -4.96 -8.63 10.31
CA SER A 171 -4.20 -8.29 9.10
C SER A 171 -5.08 -7.61 8.06
N LEU A 172 -4.68 -6.40 7.67
CA LEU A 172 -5.30 -5.62 6.61
C LEU A 172 -4.26 -5.26 5.54
N ASP A 173 -4.54 -5.62 4.29
CA ASP A 173 -3.81 -5.12 3.12
C ASP A 173 -4.79 -4.54 2.10
N CYS A 174 -4.88 -3.21 2.11
CA CYS A 174 -5.68 -2.40 1.20
C CYS A 174 -4.80 -1.59 0.23
N SER A 175 -3.54 -2.01 0.04
CA SER A 175 -2.57 -1.28 -0.78
C SER A 175 -3.01 -1.19 -2.26
N TYR A 176 -2.60 -0.14 -2.96
CA TYR A 176 -2.90 0.06 -4.39
C TYR A 176 -4.41 0.05 -4.67
N ASN A 177 -5.12 0.96 -3.99
CA ASN A 177 -6.54 1.24 -4.18
C ASN A 177 -6.73 2.76 -4.34
N GLY A 178 -7.97 3.25 -4.29
CA GLY A 178 -8.33 4.66 -4.35
C GLY A 178 -8.78 5.24 -3.01
N LEU A 179 -8.38 4.66 -1.87
CA LEU A 179 -8.87 5.09 -0.56
C LEU A 179 -8.43 6.52 -0.25
N THR A 180 -9.37 7.36 0.18
CA THR A 180 -9.10 8.74 0.61
C THR A 180 -9.10 8.90 2.13
N ALA A 181 -9.75 7.97 2.84
CA ALA A 181 -9.76 7.84 4.29
C ALA A 181 -9.67 6.36 4.65
N LEU A 182 -9.17 6.08 5.86
CA LEU A 182 -9.09 4.74 6.42
C LEU A 182 -9.24 4.83 7.93
N ASP A 183 -10.40 4.39 8.44
CA ASP A 183 -10.63 4.27 9.88
C ASP A 183 -10.33 2.84 10.34
N VAL A 184 -9.25 2.69 11.12
CA VAL A 184 -8.86 1.43 11.76
C VAL A 184 -9.08 1.46 13.27
N THR A 185 -9.68 2.52 13.81
CA THR A 185 -9.85 2.68 15.27
C THR A 185 -10.79 1.64 15.88
N CYS A 186 -11.62 1.01 15.03
CA CYS A 186 -12.49 -0.10 15.40
C CYS A 186 -11.81 -1.49 15.38
N CYS A 187 -10.52 -1.57 15.02
CA CYS A 187 -9.80 -2.83 14.84
C CYS A 187 -8.60 -2.97 15.81
N PRO A 188 -8.84 -3.07 17.14
CA PRO A 188 -7.77 -3.04 18.14
C PRO A 188 -6.84 -4.26 18.10
N ALA A 189 -7.25 -5.34 17.43
CA ALA A 189 -6.44 -6.55 17.25
C ALA A 189 -5.46 -6.46 16.06
N LEU A 190 -5.41 -5.36 15.32
CA LEU A 190 -4.54 -5.22 14.15
C LEU A 190 -3.06 -5.36 14.53
N THR A 191 -2.38 -6.25 13.80
CA THR A 191 -0.93 -6.51 13.92
C THR A 191 -0.17 -6.12 12.65
N ILE A 192 -0.84 -6.17 11.49
CA ILE A 192 -0.28 -5.82 10.18
C ILE A 192 -1.27 -4.87 9.50
N LEU A 193 -0.79 -3.67 9.16
CA LEU A 193 -1.53 -2.69 8.38
C LEU A 193 -0.70 -2.25 7.17
N ARG A 194 -1.20 -2.58 5.97
CA ARG A 194 -0.63 -2.14 4.70
C ARG A 194 -1.68 -1.35 3.93
N CYS A 195 -1.42 -0.06 3.74
CA CYS A 195 -2.28 0.86 3.00
C CYS A 195 -1.47 1.68 1.97
N THR A 196 -0.39 1.08 1.45
CA THR A 196 0.52 1.70 0.48
C THR A 196 -0.22 2.20 -0.76
N ASN A 197 0.20 3.33 -1.32
CA ASN A 197 -0.26 3.80 -2.63
C ASN A 197 -1.79 3.97 -2.69
N ASN A 198 -2.29 4.80 -1.77
CA ASN A 198 -3.65 5.32 -1.73
C ASN A 198 -3.59 6.86 -1.69
N SER A 199 -4.71 7.54 -1.41
CA SER A 199 -4.79 9.00 -1.25
C SER A 199 -5.17 9.41 0.17
N ILE A 200 -4.75 8.65 1.18
CA ILE A 200 -5.12 8.87 2.59
C ILE A 200 -4.42 10.13 3.12
N SER A 201 -5.19 11.09 3.66
CA SER A 201 -4.64 12.33 4.23
C SER A 201 -4.35 12.26 5.73
N ASP A 202 -5.10 11.40 6.44
CA ASP A 202 -5.06 11.26 7.90
C ASP A 202 -5.21 9.78 8.24
N LEU A 203 -4.38 9.29 9.15
CA LEU A 203 -4.39 7.90 9.61
C LEU A 203 -4.21 7.88 11.13
N ASP A 204 -5.27 7.48 11.84
CA ASP A 204 -5.25 7.29 13.29
C ASP A 204 -5.01 5.81 13.62
N VAL A 205 -3.87 5.53 14.27
CA VAL A 205 -3.47 4.19 14.72
C VAL A 205 -3.43 4.10 16.26
N SER A 206 -3.99 5.09 16.96
CA SER A 206 -3.95 5.18 18.43
C SER A 206 -4.65 4.02 19.13
N GLN A 207 -5.68 3.43 18.50
CA GLN A 207 -6.44 2.29 19.02
C GLN A 207 -5.89 0.93 18.57
N CYS A 208 -4.75 0.90 17.86
CA CYS A 208 -4.16 -0.33 17.33
C CYS A 208 -2.76 -0.61 17.92
N PRO A 209 -2.63 -0.77 19.25
CA PRO A 209 -1.32 -0.82 19.92
C PRO A 209 -0.45 -2.04 19.55
N HIS A 210 -1.08 -3.10 19.00
CA HIS A 210 -0.41 -4.35 18.63
C HIS A 210 0.15 -4.36 17.20
N ILE A 211 0.11 -3.23 16.47
CA ILE A 211 0.71 -3.17 15.13
C ILE A 211 2.21 -3.40 15.22
N THR A 212 2.66 -4.46 14.56
CA THR A 212 4.08 -4.83 14.39
C THR A 212 4.63 -4.38 13.03
N GLU A 213 3.74 -4.24 12.03
CA GLU A 213 4.08 -3.77 10.68
C GLU A 213 3.09 -2.71 10.22
N LEU A 214 3.59 -1.47 10.06
CA LEU A 214 2.85 -0.36 9.47
C LEU A 214 3.50 0.06 8.14
N ASN A 215 2.77 -0.10 7.05
CA ASN A 215 3.19 0.36 5.74
C ASN A 215 2.16 1.32 5.14
N CYS A 216 2.39 2.62 5.35
CA CYS A 216 1.55 3.72 4.89
C CYS A 216 2.25 4.59 3.84
N LYS A 217 3.32 4.09 3.21
CA LYS A 217 4.07 4.84 2.19
C LYS A 217 3.22 5.22 0.99
N THR A 218 3.62 6.27 0.28
CA THR A 218 2.92 6.76 -0.92
C THR A 218 1.45 7.07 -0.61
N ASN A 219 1.24 8.07 0.25
CA ASN A 219 -0.07 8.61 0.63
C ASN A 219 0.05 10.14 0.75
N LEU A 220 -0.94 10.80 1.35
CA LEU A 220 -0.98 12.25 1.54
C LEU A 220 -0.90 12.66 3.02
N LEU A 221 -0.36 11.78 3.88
CA LEU A 221 -0.32 11.99 5.33
C LEU A 221 0.50 13.23 5.68
N ARG A 222 -0.08 14.16 6.46
CA ARG A 222 0.63 15.35 6.97
C ARG A 222 1.20 15.15 8.37
N THR A 223 0.58 14.26 9.11
CA THR A 223 1.01 13.84 10.44
C THR A 223 0.87 12.34 10.55
N LEU A 224 1.71 11.73 11.37
CA LEU A 224 1.63 10.32 11.70
C LEU A 224 2.12 10.16 13.14
N ASP A 225 1.20 9.87 14.05
CA ASP A 225 1.51 9.56 15.44
C ASP A 225 1.59 8.04 15.61
N ILE A 226 2.79 7.56 15.95
CA ILE A 226 3.07 6.14 16.21
C ILE A 226 3.42 5.88 17.68
N SER A 227 3.20 6.84 18.56
CA SER A 227 3.59 6.75 19.97
C SER A 227 2.88 5.62 20.72
N SER A 228 1.70 5.20 20.25
CA SER A 228 0.94 4.05 20.78
C SER A 228 1.48 2.69 20.32
N LEU A 229 2.31 2.64 19.27
CA LEU A 229 2.70 1.39 18.60
C LEU A 229 3.94 0.76 19.23
N THR A 230 3.84 0.37 20.50
CA THR A 230 5.00 -0.12 21.28
C THR A 230 5.56 -1.46 20.80
N GLU A 231 4.82 -2.18 19.96
CA GLU A 231 5.24 -3.46 19.34
C GLU A 231 5.72 -3.28 17.89
N LEU A 232 5.86 -2.03 17.40
CA LEU A 232 6.23 -1.75 16.02
C LEU A 232 7.66 -2.21 15.72
N VAL A 233 7.79 -3.03 14.68
CA VAL A 233 9.07 -3.63 14.23
C VAL A 233 9.40 -3.18 12.81
N LYS A 234 8.39 -2.84 12.01
CA LYS A 234 8.54 -2.37 10.63
C LYS A 234 7.68 -1.14 10.38
N LEU A 235 8.31 -0.09 9.84
CA LEU A 235 7.64 1.14 9.47
C LEU A 235 8.07 1.57 8.07
N TYR A 236 7.10 1.81 7.19
CA TYR A 236 7.34 2.42 5.89
C TYR A 236 6.39 3.62 5.74
N SER A 237 6.91 4.83 5.89
CA SER A 237 6.14 6.09 5.87
C SER A 237 6.59 7.09 4.82
N PHE A 238 7.62 6.76 4.02
CA PHE A 238 8.15 7.61 2.94
C PHE A 238 7.11 7.90 1.84
N ASN A 239 7.39 8.92 1.01
CA ASN A 239 6.45 9.44 0.00
C ASN A 239 5.10 9.86 0.63
N ASN A 240 5.15 10.56 1.75
CA ASN A 240 4.01 11.26 2.35
C ASN A 240 4.30 12.77 2.41
N ARG A 241 3.45 13.53 3.11
CA ARG A 241 3.62 14.97 3.32
C ARG A 241 4.01 15.31 4.75
N LEU A 242 4.77 14.42 5.40
CA LEU A 242 5.17 14.57 6.80
C LEU A 242 6.26 15.65 6.91
N LYS A 243 6.05 16.62 7.79
CA LYS A 243 7.08 17.62 8.14
C LYS A 243 7.86 17.24 9.40
N ARG A 244 7.30 16.36 10.22
CA ARG A 244 7.92 15.86 11.45
C ARG A 244 7.44 14.44 11.71
N LEU A 245 8.34 13.58 12.14
CA LEU A 245 8.02 12.20 12.54
C LEU A 245 8.87 11.82 13.74
N ASP A 246 8.20 11.51 14.85
CA ASP A 246 8.84 10.96 16.03
C ASP A 246 8.88 9.42 15.90
N ILE A 247 10.09 8.87 15.82
CA ILE A 247 10.34 7.43 15.72
C ILE A 247 10.98 6.86 16.99
N SER A 248 10.88 7.56 18.12
CA SER A 248 11.45 7.14 19.40
C SER A 248 10.95 5.77 19.87
N VAL A 249 9.72 5.40 19.49
CA VAL A 249 9.14 4.07 19.78
C VAL A 249 9.97 2.93 19.18
N LEU A 250 10.63 3.18 18.03
CA LEU A 250 11.52 2.23 17.36
C LEU A 250 12.94 2.22 17.95
N ASN A 251 13.33 3.28 18.67
CA ASN A 251 14.66 3.47 19.26
C ASN A 251 14.68 3.17 20.77
N GLY A 252 13.90 2.17 21.21
CA GLY A 252 13.83 1.78 22.63
C GLY A 252 13.34 2.90 23.57
N GLY A 253 12.58 3.87 23.04
CA GLY A 253 12.10 5.03 23.77
C GLY A 253 13.09 6.20 23.86
N VAL A 254 14.30 6.06 23.31
CA VAL A 254 15.26 7.16 23.21
C VAL A 254 14.82 8.11 22.09
N SER A 255 14.78 9.41 22.39
CA SER A 255 14.30 10.45 21.48
C SER A 255 14.95 10.34 20.10
N PHE A 256 14.18 10.03 19.06
CA PHE A 256 14.64 10.07 17.68
C PHE A 256 13.56 10.72 16.84
N VAL A 257 13.86 11.94 16.37
CA VAL A 257 12.92 12.71 15.56
C VAL A 257 13.51 13.05 14.20
N LEU A 258 12.70 12.88 13.17
CA LEU A 258 12.95 13.38 11.81
C LEU A 258 12.16 14.66 11.60
N GLU A 259 12.76 15.64 10.94
CA GLU A 259 12.07 16.87 10.54
C GLU A 259 12.47 17.34 9.14
N ALA A 260 11.53 17.99 8.45
CA ALA A 260 11.75 18.66 7.18
C ALA A 260 11.88 20.16 7.42
N VAL A 261 12.97 20.76 6.97
CA VAL A 261 13.24 22.20 6.97
C VAL A 261 13.12 22.72 5.55
N GLY A 262 12.22 23.67 5.31
CA GLY A 262 11.90 24.17 3.96
C GLY A 262 10.74 23.41 3.29
N ASN A 263 10.73 23.43 1.96
CA ASN A 263 9.63 22.91 1.13
C ASN A 263 9.91 21.48 0.65
N GLY A 264 10.03 20.57 1.60
CA GLY A 264 10.03 19.13 1.32
C GLY A 264 9.40 18.35 2.46
N TYR A 265 9.42 17.04 2.35
CA TYR A 265 8.82 16.12 3.31
C TYR A 265 9.83 15.06 3.72
N ILE A 266 9.57 14.45 4.86
CA ILE A 266 10.35 13.33 5.36
C ILE A 266 9.49 12.06 5.43
N GLY A 267 10.17 10.95 5.65
CA GLY A 267 9.58 9.68 6.03
C GLY A 267 10.67 8.74 6.49
N THR A 268 10.30 7.49 6.72
CA THR A 268 11.27 6.46 7.08
C THR A 268 10.93 5.12 6.47
N LYS A 269 11.98 4.33 6.29
CA LYS A 269 11.95 2.89 6.06
C LYS A 269 12.72 2.23 7.21
N CYS A 270 11.99 1.52 8.07
CA CYS A 270 12.51 0.81 9.22
C CYS A 270 12.15 -0.68 9.12
N PHE A 271 13.13 -1.55 9.33
CA PHE A 271 12.96 -3.00 9.29
C PHE A 271 14.13 -3.72 9.98
N TYR A 272 13.89 -4.94 10.46
CA TYR A 272 14.92 -5.81 11.01
C TYR A 272 15.56 -6.68 9.90
N GLU A 273 16.88 -6.80 9.94
CA GLU A 273 17.66 -7.81 9.21
C GLU A 273 18.47 -8.67 10.19
N GLU A 274 19.26 -9.62 9.68
CA GLU A 274 20.12 -10.51 10.49
C GLU A 274 21.07 -9.73 11.44
N ASN A 275 21.44 -8.51 11.06
CA ASN A 275 22.37 -7.65 11.82
C ASN A 275 21.68 -6.68 12.81
N GLY A 276 20.34 -6.70 12.91
CA GLY A 276 19.58 -5.84 13.81
C GLY A 276 18.59 -4.90 13.10
N LEU A 277 18.19 -3.86 13.81
CA LEU A 277 17.24 -2.85 13.33
C LEU A 277 17.94 -1.87 12.38
N ASN A 278 17.44 -1.76 11.15
CA ASN A 278 17.88 -0.75 10.18
C ASN A 278 16.83 0.34 10.05
N ILE A 279 17.23 1.60 10.22
CA ILE A 279 16.39 2.78 10.02
C ILE A 279 17.02 3.62 8.91
N TYR A 280 16.24 3.88 7.88
CA TYR A 280 16.58 4.83 6.82
C TYR A 280 15.61 5.99 6.90
N ALA A 281 16.13 7.20 7.12
CA ALA A 281 15.35 8.40 6.90
C ALA A 281 15.31 8.68 5.40
N SER A 282 14.16 9.13 4.90
CA SER A 282 13.94 9.41 3.47
C SER A 282 13.38 10.81 3.30
N SER A 283 13.84 11.51 2.27
CA SER A 283 13.38 12.86 1.94
C SER A 283 12.56 12.84 0.66
N ASN A 284 11.59 13.75 0.56
CA ASN A 284 10.75 13.94 -0.62
C ASN A 284 10.57 15.44 -0.86
N PRO A 285 11.39 16.06 -1.74
CA PRO A 285 11.23 17.46 -2.10
C PRO A 285 9.85 17.74 -2.74
N GLU A 286 9.32 18.95 -2.57
CA GLU A 286 8.17 19.40 -3.36
C GLU A 286 8.57 19.65 -4.82
N GLU A 287 7.59 19.82 -5.71
CA GLU A 287 7.85 20.09 -7.12
C GLU A 287 8.65 21.40 -7.29
N GLY A 288 9.83 21.30 -7.89
CA GLY A 288 10.75 22.44 -8.08
C GLY A 288 11.73 22.67 -6.93
N GLU A 289 11.69 21.85 -5.88
CA GLU A 289 12.61 21.89 -4.75
C GLU A 289 13.60 20.71 -4.85
N SER A 290 14.77 20.88 -4.25
CA SER A 290 15.81 19.85 -4.15
C SER A 290 16.18 19.62 -2.69
N LEU A 291 16.53 18.38 -2.35
CA LEU A 291 17.20 18.10 -1.08
C LEU A 291 18.60 18.73 -1.14
N ILE A 292 18.99 19.37 -0.05
CA ILE A 292 20.36 19.84 0.17
C ILE A 292 21.12 18.82 1.00
N GLY A 293 20.46 18.29 2.03
CA GLY A 293 21.00 17.16 2.76
C GLY A 293 20.38 16.97 4.10
N TRP A 294 20.93 15.96 4.77
CA TRP A 294 20.57 15.54 6.10
C TRP A 294 21.57 16.06 7.12
N TYR A 295 21.06 16.62 8.20
CA TYR A 295 21.83 17.30 9.23
C TYR A 295 21.51 16.78 10.63
N GLU A 296 22.52 16.70 11.48
CA GLU A 296 22.37 16.57 12.92
C GLU A 296 22.93 17.82 13.61
N GLY A 297 22.04 18.71 14.05
CA GLY A 297 22.45 20.06 14.45
C GLY A 297 23.05 20.83 13.27
N GLU A 298 24.30 21.26 13.38
CA GLU A 298 25.04 21.94 12.30
C GLU A 298 25.90 20.95 11.48
N GLU A 299 25.91 19.65 11.82
CA GLU A 299 26.73 18.66 11.13
C GLU A 299 26.00 18.06 9.92
N PHE A 300 26.58 18.22 8.73
CA PHE A 300 26.11 17.53 7.51
C PHE A 300 26.52 16.06 7.51
N LEU A 301 25.54 15.21 7.22
CA LEU A 301 25.71 13.76 7.14
C LEU A 301 25.84 13.30 5.69
N THR A 302 24.84 13.60 4.86
CA THR A 302 24.77 13.19 3.44
C THR A 302 23.74 14.03 2.66
N GLY A 303 23.96 14.26 1.38
CA GLY A 303 22.96 14.79 0.44
C GLY A 303 22.21 13.72 -0.34
N ASP A 304 22.45 12.44 -0.02
CA ASP A 304 21.61 11.35 -0.54
C ASP A 304 20.17 11.48 0.00
N GLU A 305 19.18 11.17 -0.84
CA GLU A 305 17.76 11.16 -0.44
C GLU A 305 17.46 10.23 0.74
N ASN A 306 18.32 9.21 0.93
CA ASN A 306 18.23 8.28 2.04
C ASN A 306 19.43 8.43 2.97
N CYS A 307 19.17 8.69 4.25
CA CYS A 307 20.19 8.74 5.29
C CYS A 307 20.08 7.50 6.18
N LEU A 308 21.16 6.71 6.26
CA LEU A 308 21.26 5.61 7.21
C LEU A 308 21.39 6.17 8.62
N CYS A 309 20.50 5.73 9.51
CA CYS A 309 20.43 6.22 10.88
C CYS A 309 21.11 5.23 11.84
N GLU A 310 22.11 5.69 12.59
CA GLU A 310 22.66 4.94 13.73
C GLU A 310 21.74 5.07 14.95
N PHE A 311 21.60 3.97 15.71
CA PHE A 311 20.69 3.86 16.86
C PHE A 311 21.41 3.99 18.20
N GLY A 312 20.65 4.25 19.27
CA GLY A 312 21.13 4.18 20.66
C GLY A 312 21.42 5.52 21.33
N GLU A 313 21.41 6.62 20.60
CA GLU A 313 21.51 7.98 21.15
C GLU A 313 20.29 8.82 20.79
N ALA A 314 20.10 9.92 21.52
CA ALA A 314 19.04 10.87 21.23
C ALA A 314 19.44 11.73 20.03
N ARG A 315 18.62 11.73 18.98
CA ARG A 315 18.93 12.40 17.70
C ARG A 315 17.77 13.25 17.20
N LEU A 316 18.13 14.39 16.61
CA LEU A 316 17.25 15.19 15.78
C LEU A 316 17.91 15.26 14.40
N LEU A 317 17.27 14.63 13.42
CA LEU A 317 17.77 14.55 12.06
C LEU A 317 16.89 15.39 11.15
N SER A 318 17.49 16.40 10.53
CA SER A 318 16.78 17.42 9.75
C SER A 318 17.12 17.27 8.27
N ALA A 319 16.12 17.07 7.41
CA ALA A 319 16.27 17.15 5.96
C ALA A 319 16.01 18.60 5.53
N HIS A 320 17.01 19.22 4.92
CA HIS A 320 16.94 20.60 4.46
C HIS A 320 16.66 20.66 2.96
N PHE A 321 15.70 21.49 2.55
CA PHE A 321 15.25 21.63 1.17
C PHE A 321 15.34 23.07 0.68
N THR A 322 15.56 23.25 -0.63
CA THR A 322 15.57 24.58 -1.27
C THR A 322 14.98 24.55 -2.68
N GLY A 323 14.46 25.70 -3.13
CA GLY A 323 13.85 25.91 -4.44
C GLY A 323 14.85 26.25 -5.55
N PHE A 324 16.13 25.97 -5.33
CA PHE A 324 17.18 26.25 -6.32
C PHE A 324 17.23 25.14 -7.37
N ALA A 325 17.29 25.56 -8.64
CA ALA A 325 17.42 24.68 -9.80
C ALA A 325 18.89 24.34 -10.15
N GLY A 326 19.85 24.80 -9.34
CA GLY A 326 21.28 24.57 -9.51
C GLY A 326 21.80 23.43 -8.63
N LEU A 327 22.93 22.84 -9.00
CA LEU A 327 23.60 21.80 -8.21
C LEU A 327 24.25 22.44 -6.97
N MET A 328 23.88 22.01 -5.76
CA MET A 328 24.39 22.62 -4.53
C MET A 328 25.93 22.46 -4.46
N GLY A 329 26.64 23.56 -4.18
CA GLY A 329 28.10 23.60 -4.20
C GLY A 329 28.73 23.75 -5.59
N ASP A 330 27.98 23.75 -6.70
CA ASP A 330 28.47 24.08 -8.06
C ASP A 330 28.45 25.60 -8.27
N VAL A 331 29.32 26.28 -7.51
CA VAL A 331 29.33 27.75 -7.47
C VAL A 331 29.86 28.37 -8.77
N ASP A 332 30.48 27.59 -9.66
CA ASP A 332 30.89 28.06 -10.99
C ASP A 332 29.89 27.72 -12.12
N SER A 333 28.78 27.07 -11.79
CA SER A 333 27.71 26.65 -12.72
C SER A 333 28.22 25.76 -13.87
N SER A 334 29.26 24.96 -13.63
CA SER A 334 29.81 24.02 -14.60
C SER A 334 28.94 22.78 -14.82
N GLY A 335 27.99 22.54 -13.92
CA GLY A 335 27.17 21.34 -13.85
C GLY A 335 27.80 20.21 -13.03
N THR A 336 28.92 20.46 -12.34
CA THR A 336 29.62 19.46 -11.52
C THR A 336 30.25 20.08 -10.28
N VAL A 337 30.03 19.48 -9.10
CA VAL A 337 30.73 19.90 -7.87
C VAL A 337 32.16 19.36 -7.86
N THR A 338 33.14 20.27 -7.82
CA THR A 338 34.56 19.96 -7.85
C THR A 338 35.35 20.75 -6.80
N SER A 339 36.64 20.44 -6.67
CA SER A 339 37.53 21.25 -5.83
C SER A 339 37.73 22.68 -6.35
N ALA A 340 37.41 22.94 -7.62
CA ALA A 340 37.44 24.29 -8.19
C ALA A 340 36.37 25.19 -7.56
N ASP A 341 35.18 24.64 -7.32
CA ASP A 341 34.07 25.32 -6.67
C ASP A 341 34.42 25.77 -5.25
N ALA A 342 34.97 24.85 -4.46
CA ALA A 342 35.44 25.15 -3.11
C ALA A 342 36.51 26.25 -3.11
N LEU A 343 37.45 26.20 -4.07
CA LEU A 343 38.50 27.21 -4.18
C LEU A 343 37.93 28.56 -4.63
N LEU A 344 36.94 28.57 -5.52
CA LEU A 344 36.25 29.77 -5.97
C LEU A 344 35.51 30.43 -4.82
N LEU A 345 34.80 29.64 -4.01
CA LEU A 345 34.12 30.12 -2.81
C LEU A 345 35.12 30.65 -1.76
N LEU A 346 36.24 29.96 -1.50
CA LEU A 346 37.30 30.48 -0.63
C LEU A 346 37.86 31.81 -1.11
N ARG A 347 38.08 31.96 -2.43
CA ARG A 347 38.55 33.22 -3.01
C ARG A 347 37.53 34.33 -2.80
N TYR A 348 36.23 34.02 -2.90
CA TYR A 348 35.16 34.98 -2.61
C TYR A 348 35.17 35.40 -1.14
N VAL A 349 35.23 34.44 -0.21
CA VAL A 349 35.31 34.68 1.24
C VAL A 349 36.53 35.54 1.61
N MET A 350 37.64 35.37 0.89
CA MET A 350 38.87 36.18 1.07
C MET A 350 38.81 37.57 0.39
N GLY A 351 37.73 37.91 -0.31
CA GLY A 351 37.57 39.15 -1.07
C GLY A 351 38.45 39.25 -2.31
N ILE A 352 38.93 38.11 -2.83
CA ILE A 352 39.78 38.03 -4.02
C ILE A 352 38.94 38.12 -5.31
N VAL A 353 37.71 37.60 -5.29
CA VAL A 353 36.74 37.64 -6.38
C VAL A 353 35.43 38.27 -5.92
N GLY A 354 34.67 38.84 -6.85
CA GLY A 354 33.36 39.45 -6.56
C GLY A 354 32.19 38.51 -6.81
N GLU A 355 30.99 38.91 -6.38
CA GLU A 355 29.74 38.13 -6.53
C GLU A 355 29.38 37.79 -7.98
N ALA A 356 29.89 38.53 -8.96
CA ALA A 356 29.64 38.26 -10.37
C ALA A 356 30.40 37.04 -10.92
N GLU A 357 31.36 36.50 -10.17
CA GLU A 357 32.22 35.38 -10.60
C GLU A 357 31.72 34.02 -10.13
N LEU A 358 30.67 33.96 -9.30
CA LEU A 358 30.13 32.72 -8.76
C LEU A 358 28.62 32.82 -8.50
N ASP A 359 27.94 31.68 -8.54
CA ASP A 359 26.55 31.55 -8.14
C ASP A 359 26.43 31.40 -6.62
N LEU A 360 26.18 32.51 -5.95
CA LEU A 360 25.96 32.52 -4.50
C LEU A 360 24.69 31.79 -4.06
N SER A 361 23.75 31.53 -4.97
CA SER A 361 22.51 30.83 -4.62
C SER A 361 22.72 29.36 -4.26
N VAL A 362 23.85 28.79 -4.68
CA VAL A 362 24.27 27.41 -4.38
C VAL A 362 25.55 27.34 -3.53
N ALA A 363 25.97 28.47 -2.96
CA ALA A 363 27.24 28.59 -2.22
C ALA A 363 27.11 28.37 -0.71
N ASP A 364 25.93 28.62 -0.13
CA ASP A 364 25.62 28.38 1.28
C ASP A 364 25.18 26.93 1.45
N VAL A 365 26.16 26.02 1.43
CA VAL A 365 25.90 24.57 1.44
C VAL A 365 25.53 24.08 2.83
N ASP A 366 25.83 24.85 3.89
CA ASP A 366 25.46 24.53 5.29
C ASP A 366 24.20 25.24 5.80
N MET A 367 23.60 26.10 4.97
CA MET A 367 22.42 26.90 5.29
C MET A 367 22.58 27.82 6.52
N SER A 368 23.79 28.24 6.85
CA SER A 368 24.01 29.22 7.91
C SER A 368 23.42 30.60 7.58
N GLY A 369 23.05 30.84 6.31
CA GLY A 369 22.65 32.14 5.80
C GLY A 369 23.84 33.03 5.46
N THR A 370 25.06 32.48 5.46
CA THR A 370 26.30 33.20 5.20
C THR A 370 27.27 32.35 4.38
N TYR A 371 28.00 32.98 3.45
CA TYR A 371 28.99 32.28 2.64
C TYR A 371 30.36 32.32 3.33
N THR A 372 30.84 31.17 3.80
CA THR A 372 32.02 31.09 4.66
C THR A 372 33.04 30.07 4.15
N SER A 373 34.19 30.00 4.83
CA SER A 373 35.17 28.93 4.58
C SER A 373 34.65 27.55 5.02
N ALA A 374 33.61 27.48 5.86
CA ALA A 374 32.99 26.22 6.25
C ALA A 374 32.28 25.58 5.05
N ASP A 375 31.52 26.37 4.29
CA ASP A 375 30.88 25.94 3.05
C ASP A 375 31.88 25.36 2.04
N ALA A 376 32.97 26.09 1.81
CA ALA A 376 34.01 25.63 0.91
C ALA A 376 34.69 24.34 1.39
N LEU A 377 34.86 24.19 2.71
CA LEU A 377 35.40 22.96 3.29
C LEU A 377 34.43 21.78 3.09
N MET A 378 33.12 22.01 3.18
CA MET A 378 32.11 20.98 2.91
C MET A 378 32.11 20.54 1.45
N ILE A 379 32.19 21.49 0.50
CA ILE A 379 32.39 21.18 -0.92
C ILE A 379 33.62 20.29 -1.11
N LEU A 380 34.76 20.64 -0.50
CA LEU A 380 35.97 19.82 -0.55
C LEU A 380 35.78 18.41 0.04
N ARG A 381 35.10 18.29 1.19
CA ARG A 381 34.83 17.00 1.82
C ARG A 381 33.96 16.10 0.93
N CYS A 382 32.95 16.67 0.28
CA CYS A 382 32.09 15.98 -0.69
C CYS A 382 32.92 15.48 -1.89
N VAL A 383 33.72 16.35 -2.50
CA VAL A 383 34.57 16.01 -3.66
C VAL A 383 35.58 14.90 -3.34
N MET A 384 36.06 14.83 -2.09
CA MET A 384 36.96 13.77 -1.63
C MET A 384 36.25 12.47 -1.23
N GLY A 385 34.92 12.44 -1.25
CA GLY A 385 34.11 11.30 -0.79
C GLY A 385 34.18 11.05 0.72
N VAL A 386 34.52 12.09 1.51
CA VAL A 386 34.54 12.03 2.97
C VAL A 386 33.13 12.13 3.55
N ILE A 387 32.23 12.82 2.85
CA ILE A 387 30.79 12.89 3.10
C ILE A 387 30.05 12.48 1.83
N GLY A 388 28.74 12.25 1.90
CA GLY A 388 27.91 12.00 0.72
C GLY A 388 27.94 13.14 -0.30
N SER A 389 27.34 12.95 -1.48
CA SER A 389 27.19 14.04 -2.45
C SER A 389 26.42 15.22 -1.84
N LEU A 390 26.73 16.45 -2.26
CA LEU A 390 25.96 17.65 -1.94
C LEU A 390 24.65 17.74 -2.72
#